data_AF-A0A1E5PJU0-F1
#
_entry.id   AF-A0A1E5PJU0-F1
#
_cell.length_a   1.000
_cell.length_b   1.000
_cell.length_c   1.000
_cell.angle_alpha   90.00
_cell.angle_beta   90.00
_cell.angle_gamma   90.00
#
_symmetry.space_group_name_H-M   'P 1'
#
loop_
_entity.id
_entity.type
_entity.pdbx_description
1 polymer ?
#
loop_
_entity_poly.entity_id
_entity_poly.type
_entity_poly.pdbx_seq_one_letter_code
_entity_poly.pdbx_strand_id
1 'polypeptide(L)'
;MPADLSPLIAATAQWLTRAYPSDGGAMDSALCEAQARQAVTVAAWLRYPSPMDAALVSVAGPGGSARLDWVSGADGTAAGDDPDTYAWRTWVDEVVASWAACLLSAPALAAAAVAALAGSPEADAPAVEFRRLVTPDARDRRAAALLRHPDLLAPVAELHHERLLDRLKPGPALTA
;
A
#
# COMPACT_ATOMS: atom_id res chain seq x y z
N MET A 1 16.61 5.16 -17.34
CA MET A 1 15.20 5.17 -16.91
C MET A 1 15.20 5.06 -15.40
N PRO A 2 14.63 6.01 -14.64
CA PRO A 2 14.42 5.81 -13.21
C PRO A 2 13.61 4.52 -13.04
N ALA A 3 14.01 3.69 -12.08
CA ALA A 3 13.33 2.42 -11.86
C ALA A 3 11.89 2.68 -11.43
N ASP A 4 10.97 1.95 -12.05
CA ASP A 4 9.55 2.15 -11.90
C ASP A 4 9.02 1.29 -10.76
N LEU A 5 8.37 1.92 -9.76
CA LEU A 5 7.70 1.22 -8.66
C LEU A 5 6.35 0.62 -9.10
N SER A 6 5.88 0.88 -10.32
CA SER A 6 4.57 0.44 -10.82
C SER A 6 4.32 -1.07 -10.68
N PRO A 7 5.27 -1.98 -11.00
CA PRO A 7 5.04 -3.42 -10.82
C PRO A 7 4.77 -3.80 -9.36
N LEU A 8 5.52 -3.21 -8.43
CA LEU A 8 5.36 -3.42 -6.99
C LEU A 8 4.03 -2.83 -6.49
N ILE A 9 3.70 -1.62 -6.93
CA ILE A 9 2.43 -0.96 -6.57
C ILE A 9 1.24 -1.77 -7.08
N ALA A 10 1.30 -2.24 -8.33
CA ALA A 10 0.24 -3.05 -8.91
C ALA A 10 0.09 -4.39 -8.19
N ALA A 11 1.19 -5.12 -7.95
CA ALA A 11 1.19 -6.40 -7.26
C ALA A 11 0.67 -6.27 -5.83
N THR A 12 1.11 -5.25 -5.08
CA THR A 12 0.72 -5.07 -3.68
C THR A 12 -0.73 -4.61 -3.55
N ALA A 13 -1.22 -3.74 -4.44
CA ALA A 13 -2.64 -3.37 -4.49
C ALA A 13 -3.53 -4.56 -4.87
N GLN A 14 -3.08 -5.39 -5.82
CA GLN A 14 -3.75 -6.64 -6.19
C GLN A 14 -3.78 -7.64 -5.03
N TRP A 15 -2.70 -7.73 -4.25
CA TRP A 15 -2.68 -8.58 -3.06
C TRP A 15 -3.74 -8.14 -2.05
N LEU A 16 -3.80 -6.83 -1.72
CA LEU A 16 -4.77 -6.29 -0.78
C LEU A 16 -6.23 -6.54 -1.22
N THR A 17 -6.55 -6.31 -2.49
CA THR A 17 -7.93 -6.50 -2.98
C THR A 17 -8.33 -7.97 -3.13
N ARG A 18 -7.37 -8.89 -3.29
CA ARG A 18 -7.62 -10.34 -3.26
C ARG A 18 -7.77 -10.86 -1.83
N ALA A 19 -6.99 -10.37 -0.89
CA ALA A 19 -7.08 -10.74 0.53
C ALA A 19 -8.36 -10.19 1.18
N TYR A 20 -8.81 -9.01 0.75
CA TYR A 20 -9.98 -8.32 1.30
C TYR A 20 -10.92 -7.85 0.17
N PRO A 21 -11.68 -8.77 -0.44
CA PRO A 21 -12.53 -8.45 -1.58
C PRO A 21 -13.66 -7.49 -1.18
N SER A 22 -14.15 -6.73 -2.16
CA SER A 22 -15.36 -5.92 -2.00
C SER A 22 -16.61 -6.82 -1.98
N ASP A 23 -17.56 -6.57 -1.07
CA ASP A 23 -18.84 -7.29 -1.03
C ASP A 23 -19.82 -6.92 -2.17
N GLY A 24 -19.44 -5.98 -3.05
CA GLY A 24 -20.30 -5.36 -4.06
C GLY A 24 -20.02 -5.80 -5.51
N GLY A 25 -20.65 -5.10 -6.46
CA GLY A 25 -20.48 -5.35 -7.90
C GLY A 25 -19.20 -4.75 -8.49
N ALA A 26 -19.01 -4.88 -9.80
CA ALA A 26 -17.78 -4.46 -10.51
C ALA A 26 -17.33 -3.01 -10.21
N MET A 27 -18.29 -2.10 -10.02
CA MET A 27 -17.99 -0.72 -9.65
C MET A 27 -17.42 -0.58 -8.23
N ASP A 28 -17.93 -1.35 -7.27
CA ASP A 28 -17.43 -1.34 -5.90
C ASP A 28 -16.04 -1.99 -5.82
N SER A 29 -15.80 -3.03 -6.62
CA SER A 29 -14.47 -3.63 -6.79
C SER A 29 -13.47 -2.64 -7.38
N ALA A 30 -13.86 -1.88 -8.42
CA ALA A 30 -13.00 -0.85 -9.02
C ALA A 30 -12.66 0.28 -8.04
N LEU A 31 -13.62 0.69 -7.19
CA LEU A 31 -13.38 1.69 -6.15
C LEU A 31 -12.48 1.14 -5.04
N CYS A 32 -12.69 -0.11 -4.61
CA CYS A 32 -11.81 -0.79 -3.65
C CYS A 32 -10.37 -0.85 -4.18
N GLU A 33 -10.18 -1.21 -5.45
CA GLU A 33 -8.87 -1.23 -6.11
C GLU A 33 -8.24 0.16 -6.20
N ALA A 34 -9.00 1.18 -6.62
CA ALA A 34 -8.50 2.55 -6.70
C ALA A 34 -8.01 3.05 -5.33
N GLN A 35 -8.71 2.68 -4.27
CA GLN A 35 -8.34 3.05 -2.92
C GLN A 35 -7.12 2.29 -2.40
N ALA A 36 -7.06 0.97 -2.59
CA ALA A 36 -5.89 0.17 -2.26
C ALA A 36 -4.64 0.71 -2.99
N ARG A 37 -4.79 1.04 -4.28
CA ARG A 37 -3.71 1.63 -5.08
C ARG A 37 -3.21 2.96 -4.51
N GLN A 38 -4.09 3.86 -4.08
CA GLN A 38 -3.65 5.12 -3.44
C GLN A 38 -2.84 4.87 -2.16
N ALA A 39 -3.31 3.98 -1.28
CA ALA A 39 -2.59 3.64 -0.05
C ALA A 39 -1.21 3.03 -0.33
N VAL A 40 -1.15 2.10 -1.30
CA VAL A 40 0.07 1.43 -1.71
C VAL A 40 1.06 2.40 -2.36
N THR A 41 0.59 3.32 -3.21
CA THR A 41 1.47 4.33 -3.80
C THR A 41 2.12 5.21 -2.73
N VAL A 42 1.33 5.72 -1.76
CA VAL A 42 1.88 6.54 -0.66
C VAL A 42 2.89 5.74 0.15
N ALA A 43 2.56 4.49 0.51
CA ALA A 43 3.46 3.61 1.25
C ALA A 43 4.75 3.30 0.48
N ALA A 44 4.67 3.04 -0.83
CA ALA A 44 5.81 2.77 -1.68
C ALA A 44 6.75 3.98 -1.77
N TRP A 45 6.21 5.19 -1.95
CA TRP A 45 7.01 6.41 -2.01
C TRP A 45 7.65 6.78 -0.66
N LEU A 46 7.00 6.45 0.46
CA LEU A 46 7.62 6.59 1.78
C LEU A 46 8.78 5.62 1.99
N ARG A 47 8.66 4.38 1.48
CA ARG A 47 9.66 3.31 1.63
C ARG A 47 10.84 3.48 0.69
N TYR A 48 10.58 3.92 -0.54
CA TYR A 48 11.57 4.07 -1.61
C TYR A 48 11.60 5.54 -2.09
N PRO A 49 12.11 6.47 -1.26
CA PRO A 49 12.02 7.90 -1.54
C PRO A 49 12.91 8.35 -2.70
N SER A 50 13.99 7.61 -3.02
CA SER A 50 14.92 8.00 -4.08
C SER A 50 14.85 7.08 -5.31
N PRO A 51 15.29 7.57 -6.49
CA PRO A 51 15.44 6.73 -7.68
C PRO A 51 16.40 5.55 -7.48
N MET A 52 17.38 5.71 -6.58
CA MET A 52 18.33 4.63 -6.24
C MET A 52 17.63 3.52 -5.46
N ASP A 53 16.75 3.87 -4.52
CA ASP A 53 15.96 2.89 -3.76
C ASP A 53 15.04 2.09 -4.68
N ALA A 54 14.39 2.77 -5.64
CA ALA A 54 13.58 2.13 -6.67
C ALA A 54 14.41 1.18 -7.56
N ALA A 55 15.64 1.57 -7.91
CA ALA A 55 16.52 0.72 -8.71
C ALA A 55 16.98 -0.52 -7.94
N LEU A 56 17.34 -0.36 -6.66
CA LEU A 56 17.75 -1.47 -5.81
C LEU A 56 16.63 -2.49 -5.63
N VAL A 57 15.39 -2.05 -5.38
CA VAL A 57 14.26 -3.01 -5.27
C VAL A 57 13.95 -3.69 -6.60
N SER A 58 14.13 -3.02 -7.75
CA SER A 58 13.92 -3.66 -9.05
C SER A 58 14.91 -4.81 -9.33
N VAL A 59 16.10 -4.76 -8.73
CA VAL A 59 17.15 -5.80 -8.87
C VAL A 59 17.04 -6.86 -7.78
N ALA A 60 16.81 -6.46 -6.53
CA ALA A 60 16.75 -7.37 -5.39
C ALA A 60 15.40 -8.08 -5.23
N GLY A 61 14.34 -7.50 -5.78
CA GLY A 61 12.95 -7.90 -5.52
C GLY A 61 12.42 -7.40 -4.17
N PRO A 62 11.09 -7.26 -4.01
CA PRO A 62 10.46 -6.74 -2.80
C PRO A 62 10.22 -7.78 -1.68
N GLY A 63 10.50 -9.06 -1.92
CA GLY A 63 10.44 -10.14 -0.93
C GLY A 63 9.22 -11.07 -1.03
N GLY A 64 8.13 -10.62 -1.66
CA GLY A 64 6.96 -11.43 -2.00
C GLY A 64 5.86 -11.52 -0.92
N SER A 65 4.76 -12.24 -1.24
CA SER A 65 3.53 -12.26 -0.42
C SER A 65 3.45 -13.34 0.65
N ALA A 66 4.40 -14.28 0.73
CA ALA A 66 4.22 -15.53 1.50
C ALA A 66 3.79 -15.31 2.97
N ARG A 67 4.45 -14.42 3.71
CA ARG A 67 4.06 -14.14 5.11
C ARG A 67 2.71 -13.45 5.19
N LEU A 68 2.42 -12.56 4.25
CA LEU A 68 1.13 -11.87 4.20
C LEU A 68 -0.01 -12.86 3.92
N ASP A 69 0.21 -13.82 3.03
CA ASP A 69 -0.75 -14.89 2.72
C ASP A 69 -1.01 -15.77 3.95
N TRP A 70 0.02 -16.10 4.72
CA TRP A 70 -0.12 -16.80 6.00
C TRP A 70 -0.91 -16.00 7.04
N VAL A 71 -0.56 -14.72 7.27
CA VAL A 71 -1.21 -13.85 8.27
C VAL A 71 -2.66 -13.54 7.92
N SER A 72 -2.98 -13.39 6.64
CA SER A 72 -4.35 -13.14 6.16
C SER A 72 -5.19 -14.41 6.00
N GLY A 73 -4.60 -15.59 6.20
CA GLY A 73 -5.26 -16.89 5.97
C GLY A 73 -5.48 -17.23 4.49
N ALA A 74 -4.83 -16.51 3.57
CA ALA A 74 -4.92 -16.71 2.12
C ALA A 74 -3.99 -17.83 1.58
N ASP A 75 -3.11 -18.38 2.43
CA ASP A 75 -2.13 -19.44 2.11
C ASP A 75 -2.74 -20.67 1.41
N GLY A 76 -4.02 -20.97 1.67
CA GLY A 76 -4.74 -22.11 1.09
C GLY A 76 -5.26 -21.90 -0.34
N THR A 77 -5.29 -20.67 -0.84
CA THR A 77 -5.80 -20.34 -2.20
C THR A 77 -4.80 -20.67 -3.31
N ALA A 78 -3.65 -21.23 -2.93
CA ALA A 78 -2.47 -21.29 -3.78
C ALA A 78 -2.25 -22.58 -4.56
N ALA A 79 -2.87 -23.66 -4.12
CA ALA A 79 -2.65 -24.99 -4.67
C ALA A 79 -3.48 -25.19 -5.95
N GLY A 80 -3.01 -24.67 -7.09
CA GLY A 80 -3.58 -25.04 -8.39
C GLY A 80 -3.34 -24.13 -9.59
N ASP A 81 -2.80 -22.93 -9.38
CA ASP A 81 -2.69 -21.92 -10.46
C ASP A 81 -1.37 -22.00 -11.27
N ASP A 82 -1.46 -21.61 -12.54
CA ASP A 82 -0.38 -21.50 -13.51
C ASP A 82 0.81 -20.64 -13.01
N PRO A 83 2.08 -20.98 -13.29
CA PRO A 83 3.26 -20.20 -12.88
C PRO A 83 3.18 -18.69 -13.15
N ASP A 84 2.59 -18.25 -14.27
CA ASP A 84 2.41 -16.82 -14.57
C ASP A 84 1.38 -16.16 -13.62
N THR A 85 0.43 -16.94 -13.10
CA THR A 85 -0.55 -16.51 -12.09
C THR A 85 0.10 -16.36 -10.70
N TYR A 86 1.31 -16.90 -10.48
CA TYR A 86 2.11 -16.73 -9.27
C TYR A 86 3.18 -15.64 -9.37
N ALA A 87 3.63 -15.29 -10.58
CA ALA A 87 4.76 -14.40 -10.79
C ALA A 87 4.57 -13.00 -10.15
N TRP A 88 3.35 -12.46 -10.14
CA TRP A 88 3.07 -11.16 -9.51
C TRP A 88 3.22 -11.19 -7.98
N ARG A 89 3.08 -12.36 -7.34
CA ARG A 89 3.22 -12.50 -5.88
C ARG A 89 4.66 -12.26 -5.40
N THR A 90 5.66 -12.46 -6.25
CA THR A 90 7.07 -12.14 -5.92
C THR A 90 7.35 -10.65 -5.94
N TRP A 91 6.49 -9.86 -6.61
CA TRP A 91 6.53 -8.41 -6.64
C TRP A 91 5.73 -7.75 -5.53
N VAL A 92 5.11 -8.53 -4.63
CA VAL A 92 4.45 -8.00 -3.44
C VAL A 92 5.49 -7.59 -2.42
N ASP A 93 5.24 -6.46 -1.77
CA ASP A 93 6.11 -5.89 -0.77
C ASP A 93 5.43 -5.89 0.61
N GLU A 94 5.95 -6.68 1.55
CA GLU A 94 5.36 -6.84 2.89
C GLU A 94 5.28 -5.52 3.67
N VAL A 95 6.32 -4.69 3.61
CA VAL A 95 6.37 -3.43 4.35
C VAL A 95 5.38 -2.44 3.75
N VAL A 96 5.34 -2.32 2.42
CA VAL A 96 4.38 -1.45 1.72
C VAL A 96 2.95 -1.93 1.94
N ALA A 97 2.69 -3.25 1.93
CA ALA A 97 1.37 -3.81 2.25
C ALA A 97 0.94 -3.45 3.68
N SER A 98 1.84 -3.64 4.65
CA SER A 98 1.61 -3.31 6.07
C SER A 98 1.37 -1.81 6.28
N TRP A 99 2.17 -0.96 5.64
CA TRP A 99 1.99 0.49 5.70
C TRP A 99 0.69 0.91 5.03
N ALA A 100 0.37 0.39 3.84
CA ALA A 100 -0.90 0.65 3.18
C ALA A 100 -2.10 0.24 4.05
N ALA A 101 -2.02 -0.91 4.73
CA ALA A 101 -3.02 -1.34 5.70
C ALA A 101 -3.18 -0.32 6.84
N CYS A 102 -2.07 0.18 7.41
CA CYS A 102 -2.11 1.25 8.42
C CYS A 102 -2.79 2.53 7.88
N LEU A 103 -2.47 2.95 6.65
CA LEU A 103 -3.03 4.17 6.04
C LEU A 103 -4.53 4.02 5.75
N LEU A 104 -4.97 2.83 5.34
CA LEU A 104 -6.39 2.52 5.11
C LEU A 104 -7.20 2.48 6.42
N SER A 105 -6.59 2.02 7.52
CA SER A 105 -7.25 1.92 8.82
C SER A 105 -7.22 3.20 9.66
N ALA A 106 -6.29 4.14 9.38
CA ALA A 106 -6.12 5.36 10.17
C ALA A 106 -6.04 6.63 9.30
N PRO A 107 -7.17 7.36 9.11
CA PRO A 107 -7.22 8.55 8.25
C PRO A 107 -6.24 9.66 8.66
N ALA A 108 -6.00 9.85 9.96
CA ALA A 108 -5.02 10.82 10.45
C ALA A 108 -3.58 10.45 10.03
N LEU A 109 -3.26 9.15 10.02
CA LEU A 109 -1.97 8.63 9.58
C LEU A 109 -1.82 8.77 8.06
N ALA A 110 -2.89 8.53 7.30
CA ALA A 110 -2.93 8.80 5.87
C ALA A 110 -2.66 10.27 5.54
N ALA A 111 -3.29 11.21 6.26
CA ALA A 111 -3.04 12.63 6.10
C ALA A 111 -1.58 13.01 6.39
N ALA A 112 -1.00 12.49 7.48
CA ALA A 112 0.39 12.73 7.85
C ALA A 112 1.37 12.17 6.80
N ALA A 113 1.10 10.97 6.28
CA ALA A 113 1.89 10.34 5.23
C ALA A 113 1.91 11.16 3.93
N VAL A 114 0.74 11.62 3.47
CA VAL A 114 0.65 12.46 2.27
C VAL A 114 1.34 13.81 2.49
N ALA A 115 1.21 14.41 3.68
CA ALA A 115 1.92 15.64 4.01
C ALA A 115 3.44 15.47 4.02
N ALA A 116 3.95 14.33 4.51
CA ALA A 116 5.37 14.01 4.51
C ALA A 116 5.93 13.88 3.08
N LEU A 117 5.13 13.41 2.12
CA LEU A 117 5.52 13.35 0.70
C LEU A 117 5.60 14.73 0.05
N ALA A 118 4.68 15.65 0.38
CA ALA A 118 4.67 17.01 -0.17
C ALA A 118 5.89 17.86 0.25
N GLY A 119 6.62 17.44 1.29
CA GLY A 119 7.87 18.07 1.73
C GLY A 119 9.13 17.58 1.02
N SER A 120 9.03 16.60 0.11
CA SER A 120 10.18 16.01 -0.58
C SER A 120 10.50 16.74 -1.90
N PRO A 121 11.78 16.96 -2.23
CA PRO A 121 12.20 17.72 -3.42
C PRO A 121 11.81 17.08 -4.76
N GLU A 122 11.50 15.78 -4.80
CA GLU A 122 10.96 15.09 -5.99
C GLU A 122 9.42 15.12 -6.11
N ALA A 123 8.69 15.73 -5.17
CA ALA A 123 7.22 15.69 -5.14
C ALA A 123 6.57 16.69 -6.10
N ASP A 124 6.56 16.36 -7.39
CA ASP A 124 5.74 17.04 -8.41
C ASP A 124 4.31 16.45 -8.50
N ALA A 125 3.96 15.53 -7.59
CA ALA A 125 2.67 14.86 -7.55
C ALA A 125 1.62 15.74 -6.83
N PRO A 126 0.54 16.18 -7.50
CA PRO A 126 -0.43 17.08 -6.89
C PRO A 126 -1.20 16.39 -5.75
N ALA A 127 -1.39 17.10 -4.63
CA ALA A 127 -2.16 16.64 -3.45
C ALA A 127 -3.59 16.13 -3.77
N VAL A 128 -4.12 16.42 -4.96
CA VAL A 128 -5.40 15.91 -5.49
C VAL A 128 -5.36 14.39 -5.73
N GLU A 129 -4.18 13.80 -5.97
CA GLU A 129 -4.04 12.38 -6.33
C GLU A 129 -4.45 11.41 -5.22
N PHE A 130 -4.44 11.83 -3.95
CA PHE A 130 -4.70 10.97 -2.79
C PHE A 130 -6.00 11.30 -2.04
N ARG A 131 -6.93 12.02 -2.69
CA ARG A 131 -8.19 12.46 -2.06
C ARG A 131 -9.03 11.30 -1.49
N ARG A 132 -9.05 10.14 -2.15
CA ARG A 132 -9.88 8.99 -1.69
C ARG A 132 -9.25 8.30 -0.48
N LEU A 133 -7.93 8.38 -0.33
CA LEU A 133 -7.22 7.88 0.84
C LEU A 133 -7.42 8.79 2.05
N VAL A 134 -7.25 10.11 1.89
CA VAL A 134 -7.28 11.06 3.01
C VAL A 134 -8.71 11.47 3.39
N THR A 135 -9.60 11.60 2.40
CA THR A 135 -10.99 12.02 2.59
C THR A 135 -11.95 11.17 1.73
N PRO A 136 -12.16 9.89 2.07
CA PRO A 136 -13.09 9.04 1.34
C PRO A 136 -14.53 9.54 1.46
N ASP A 137 -15.25 9.59 0.34
CA ASP A 137 -16.68 9.94 0.37
C ASP A 137 -17.55 8.75 0.81
N ALA A 138 -18.87 8.96 0.84
CA ALA A 138 -19.82 7.93 1.25
C ALA A 138 -19.84 6.73 0.28
N ARG A 139 -19.52 6.93 -1.00
CA ARG A 139 -19.48 5.87 -1.99
C ARG A 139 -18.19 5.07 -1.85
N ASP A 140 -17.06 5.73 -1.63
CA ASP A 140 -15.78 5.08 -1.32
C ASP A 140 -15.95 4.13 -0.10
N ARG A 141 -16.51 4.64 1.00
CA ARG A 141 -16.79 3.84 2.22
C ARG A 141 -17.75 2.69 2.00
N ARG A 142 -18.77 2.86 1.15
CA ARG A 142 -19.72 1.78 0.82
C ARG A 142 -19.09 0.72 -0.10
N ALA A 143 -18.16 1.10 -0.96
CA ALA A 143 -17.52 0.18 -1.89
C ALA A 143 -16.42 -0.66 -1.24
N ALA A 144 -15.52 -0.03 -0.49
CA ALA A 144 -14.35 -0.68 0.08
C ALA A 144 -14.68 -1.34 1.44
N ALA A 145 -14.70 -2.68 1.49
CA ALA A 145 -14.81 -3.43 2.75
C ALA A 145 -13.72 -3.03 3.75
N LEU A 146 -12.52 -2.76 3.23
CA LEU A 146 -11.36 -2.25 3.95
C LEU A 146 -11.63 -0.95 4.72
N LEU A 147 -12.52 -0.08 4.23
CA LEU A 147 -12.92 1.14 4.94
C LEU A 147 -14.00 0.92 5.99
N ARG A 148 -14.83 -0.12 5.83
CA ARG A 148 -15.91 -0.43 6.77
C ARG A 148 -15.41 -1.22 7.97
N HIS A 149 -14.43 -2.08 7.73
CA HIS A 149 -13.89 -3.02 8.70
C HIS A 149 -12.37 -2.87 8.78
N PRO A 150 -11.86 -1.72 9.26
CA PRO A 150 -10.44 -1.45 9.37
C PRO A 150 -9.73 -2.39 10.37
N ASP A 151 -10.48 -3.07 11.23
CA ASP A 151 -10.02 -4.12 12.15
C ASP A 151 -9.56 -5.40 11.43
N LEU A 152 -10.12 -5.70 10.25
CA LEU A 152 -9.67 -6.84 9.43
C LEU A 152 -8.22 -6.69 8.97
N LEU A 153 -7.75 -5.44 8.84
CA LEU A 153 -6.38 -5.12 8.45
C LEU A 153 -5.39 -5.21 9.61
N ALA A 154 -5.84 -5.31 10.87
CA ALA A 154 -4.97 -5.26 12.04
C ALA A 154 -3.79 -6.26 11.99
N PRO A 155 -3.98 -7.54 11.62
CA PRO A 155 -2.87 -8.51 11.55
C PRO A 155 -1.76 -8.11 10.57
N VAL A 156 -2.12 -7.39 9.49
CA VAL A 156 -1.18 -6.93 8.47
C VAL A 156 -0.60 -5.57 8.84
N ALA A 157 -1.42 -4.66 9.36
CA ALA A 157 -1.02 -3.32 9.78
C ALA A 157 0.04 -3.39 10.90
N GLU A 158 -0.13 -4.28 11.87
CA GLU A 158 0.78 -4.40 13.02
C GLU A 158 2.19 -4.89 12.67
N LEU A 159 2.40 -5.55 11.51
CA LEU A 159 3.71 -6.10 11.11
C LEU A 159 4.83 -5.06 11.05
N HIS A 160 4.54 -3.86 10.52
CA HIS A 160 5.54 -2.79 10.32
C HIS A 160 5.03 -1.40 10.75
N HIS A 161 3.99 -1.33 11.58
CA HIS A 161 3.39 -0.08 12.05
C HIS A 161 4.41 0.85 12.72
N GLU A 162 5.26 0.33 13.62
CA GLU A 162 6.28 1.14 14.31
C GLU A 162 7.27 1.78 13.34
N ARG A 163 7.67 1.05 12.29
CA ARG A 163 8.57 1.58 11.25
C ARG A 163 7.93 2.70 10.45
N LEU A 164 6.61 2.63 10.21
CA LEU A 164 5.87 3.73 9.56
C LEU A 164 5.86 4.97 10.47
N LEU A 165 5.56 4.80 11.75
CA LEU A 165 5.57 5.92 12.70
C LEU A 165 6.96 6.56 12.79
N ASP A 166 8.02 5.77 12.86
CA ASP A 166 9.40 6.26 12.83
C ASP A 166 9.71 7.03 11.55
N ARG A 167 9.26 6.52 10.39
CA ARG A 167 9.46 7.16 9.09
C ARG A 167 8.74 8.52 8.97
N LEU A 168 7.63 8.69 9.67
CA LEU A 168 6.81 9.90 9.68
C LEU A 168 7.18 10.89 10.79
N LYS A 169 8.10 10.54 11.70
CA LYS A 169 8.64 11.51 12.66
C LYS A 169 9.31 12.65 11.88
N PRO A 170 9.11 13.92 12.30
CA PRO A 170 9.86 15.03 11.72
C PRO A 170 11.34 14.72 11.82
N GLY A 171 12.06 14.81 10.71
CA GLY A 171 13.52 14.72 10.74
C GLY A 171 14.08 15.76 11.72
N PRO A 172 15.23 15.49 12.38
CA PRO A 172 15.87 16.51 13.19
C PRO A 172 16.05 17.76 12.32
N ALA A 173 15.50 18.89 12.76
CA ALA A 173 15.74 20.15 12.10
C ALA A 173 17.26 20.33 12.04
N LEU A 174 17.81 20.27 10.83
CA LEU A 174 19.20 20.65 10.57
C LEU A 174 19.29 22.13 10.93
N THR A 175 19.64 22.41 12.18
CA THR A 175 20.11 23.72 12.62
C THR A 175 21.46 23.94 11.95
N ALA A 176 21.42 24.63 10.81
CA ALA A 176 22.59 25.24 10.18
C ALA A 176 22.86 26.62 10.80
#